data_AF-A0A3P6TR50-F1
#
_entry.id   AF-A0A3P6TR50-F1
#
_cell.length_a   1.000
_cell.length_b   1.000
_cell.length_c   1.000
_cell.angle_alpha   90.00
_cell.angle_beta   90.00
_cell.angle_gamma   90.00
#
_symmetry.space_group_name_H-M   'P 1'
#
loop_
_entity.id
_entity.type
_entity.pdbx_description
1 polymer ?
#
loop_
_entity_poly.entity_id
_entity_poly.type
_entity_poly.pdbx_seq_one_letter_code
_entity_poly.pdbx_strand_id
1 'polypeptide(L)'
;MRGTEAARSVANFLLFDKDPLMQRNKYSYNRQFNKDELFEPDQRMVEVYKQRTLEERYLNFIEEKFKFVNNEFPPEMQDDRKKFDDTISIEDKFDYAAVGKLLSQTECKALRSSFPDPHSEQILKELEERIKLLWPTAKFTERACSREARTAACPRAVVLSIENDDCSEWLGAMHTGCAIVFCT
;
A
#
# COMPACT_ATOMS: atom_id res chain seq x y z
N MET A 1 1.00 23.52 -13.52
CA MET A 1 2.36 23.01 -13.25
C MET A 1 2.46 22.26 -11.92
N ARG A 2 2.06 22.83 -10.77
CA ARG A 2 2.21 22.16 -9.45
C ARG A 2 1.58 20.75 -9.31
N GLY A 3 0.41 20.50 -9.92
CA GLY A 3 -0.26 19.20 -9.83
C GLY A 3 0.44 18.06 -10.59
N THR A 4 1.05 18.38 -11.74
CA THR A 4 1.80 17.40 -12.57
C THR A 4 3.09 16.97 -11.88
N GLU A 5 3.81 17.92 -11.27
CA GLU A 5 5.01 17.63 -10.50
C GLU A 5 4.69 16.76 -9.28
N ALA A 6 3.60 17.07 -8.56
CA ALA A 6 3.17 16.26 -7.42
C ALA A 6 2.80 14.82 -7.82
N ALA A 7 2.04 14.63 -8.90
CA ALA A 7 1.68 13.30 -9.40
C ALA A 7 2.92 12.48 -9.83
N ARG A 8 3.88 13.12 -10.50
CA ARG A 8 5.14 12.49 -10.88
C ARG A 8 6.01 12.15 -9.67
N SER A 9 6.06 13.02 -8.65
CA SER A 9 6.77 12.73 -7.41
C SER A 9 6.18 11.53 -6.67
N VAL A 10 4.86 11.39 -6.66
CA VAL A 10 4.18 10.20 -6.11
C VAL A 10 4.56 8.95 -6.92
N ALA A 11 4.51 9.00 -8.25
CA ALA A 11 4.90 7.88 -9.10
C ALA A 11 6.36 7.45 -8.87
N ASN A 12 7.27 8.42 -8.77
CA ASN A 12 8.68 8.16 -8.47
C ASN A 12 8.87 7.49 -7.11
N PHE A 13 8.13 7.94 -6.09
CA PHE A 13 8.23 7.37 -4.75
C PHE A 13 7.75 5.91 -4.75
N LEU A 14 6.64 5.63 -5.42
CA LEU A 14 6.02 4.29 -5.48
C LEU A 14 6.89 3.24 -6.18
N LEU A 15 7.92 3.65 -6.93
CA LEU A 15 8.95 2.73 -7.43
C LEU A 15 9.73 2.07 -6.28
N PHE A 16 10.04 2.82 -5.24
CA PHE A 16 10.95 2.39 -4.17
C PHE A 16 10.21 1.90 -2.94
N ASP A 17 9.04 2.48 -2.63
CA ASP A 17 8.29 2.11 -1.44
C ASP A 17 6.77 2.19 -1.67
N LYS A 18 6.07 1.13 -1.24
CA LYS A 18 4.62 0.98 -1.30
C LYS A 18 3.97 1.61 -0.08
N ASP A 19 4.22 2.90 0.11
CA ASP A 19 3.69 3.64 1.25
C ASP A 19 2.18 3.93 1.07
N PRO A 20 1.32 3.58 2.04
CA PRO A 20 -0.11 3.83 1.94
C PRO A 20 -0.48 5.30 1.71
N LEU A 21 0.28 6.26 2.27
CA LEU A 21 0.03 7.68 2.04
C LEU A 21 0.26 8.05 0.57
N MET A 22 1.33 7.54 -0.04
CA MET A 22 1.65 7.83 -1.44
C MET A 22 0.67 7.15 -2.39
N GLN A 23 0.26 5.92 -2.08
CA GLN A 23 -0.82 5.25 -2.81
C GLN A 23 -2.15 6.03 -2.68
N ARG A 24 -2.48 6.55 -1.49
CA ARG A 24 -3.66 7.41 -1.30
C ARG A 24 -3.57 8.68 -2.13
N ASN A 25 -2.40 9.31 -2.17
CA ASN A 25 -2.20 10.51 -2.99
C ASN A 25 -2.44 10.21 -4.47
N LYS A 26 -1.93 9.08 -4.97
CA LYS A 26 -2.23 8.61 -6.33
C LYS A 26 -3.72 8.37 -6.55
N TYR A 27 -4.39 7.67 -5.63
CA TYR A 27 -5.84 7.46 -5.67
C TYR A 27 -6.62 8.78 -5.76
N SER A 28 -6.32 9.74 -4.88
CA SER A 28 -6.99 11.03 -4.80
C SER A 28 -6.74 11.90 -6.03
N TYR A 29 -5.49 12.00 -6.47
CA TYR A 29 -5.13 12.76 -7.67
C TYR A 29 -5.71 12.13 -8.93
N ASN A 30 -5.77 10.80 -9.04
CA ASN A 30 -6.36 10.18 -10.23
C ASN A 30 -7.86 10.45 -10.31
N ARG A 31 -8.57 10.43 -9.18
CA ARG A 31 -10.00 10.85 -9.14
C ARG A 31 -10.20 12.31 -9.53
N GLN A 32 -9.27 13.19 -9.19
CA GLN A 32 -9.37 14.63 -9.48
C GLN A 32 -9.05 14.96 -10.95
N PHE A 33 -7.99 14.36 -11.48
CA PHE A 33 -7.45 14.74 -12.80
C PHE A 33 -7.82 13.76 -13.91
N ASN A 34 -8.13 12.51 -13.57
CA ASN A 34 -8.50 11.42 -14.47
C ASN A 34 -7.55 11.28 -15.67
N LYS A 35 -6.24 11.28 -15.40
CA LYS A 35 -5.16 11.25 -16.39
C LYS A 35 -4.02 10.38 -15.86
N ASP A 36 -3.98 9.13 -16.33
CA ASP A 36 -2.96 8.17 -15.91
C ASP A 36 -1.54 8.59 -16.33
N GLU A 37 -1.41 9.32 -17.44
CA GLU A 37 -0.14 9.91 -17.94
C GLU A 37 0.55 10.81 -16.91
N LEU A 38 -0.19 11.38 -15.95
CA LEU A 38 0.39 12.20 -14.88
C LEU A 38 1.21 11.39 -13.86
N PHE A 39 1.00 10.07 -13.82
CA PHE A 39 1.67 9.15 -12.92
C PHE A 39 2.76 8.33 -13.61
N GLU A 40 3.27 8.81 -14.73
CA GLU A 40 4.48 8.26 -15.32
C GLU A 40 5.72 8.75 -14.53
N PRO A 41 6.53 7.84 -13.99
CA PRO A 41 7.75 8.20 -13.30
C PRO A 41 8.78 8.83 -14.25
N ASP A 42 9.68 9.62 -13.67
CA ASP A 42 10.81 10.18 -14.41
C ASP A 42 11.77 9.07 -14.86
N GLN A 43 12.18 9.12 -16.13
CA GLN A 43 13.08 8.14 -16.73
C GLN A 43 14.37 7.95 -15.92
N ARG A 44 14.93 9.02 -15.34
CA ARG A 44 16.13 8.92 -14.50
C ARG A 44 15.88 8.12 -13.23
N MET A 45 14.70 8.29 -12.63
CA MET A 45 14.31 7.53 -11.43
C MET A 45 14.05 6.07 -11.76
N VAL A 46 13.48 5.79 -12.94
CA VAL A 46 13.31 4.43 -13.46
C VAL A 46 14.66 3.74 -13.65
N GLU A 47 15.65 4.42 -14.22
CA GLU A 47 17.00 3.88 -14.40
C GLU A 47 17.66 3.56 -13.05
N VAL A 48 17.58 4.48 -12.09
CA VAL A 48 18.09 4.26 -10.72
C VAL A 48 17.39 3.09 -10.04
N TYR A 49 16.06 2.99 -10.18
CA TYR A 49 15.29 1.87 -9.65
C TYR A 49 15.75 0.54 -10.27
N LYS A 50 15.85 0.47 -11.60
CA LYS A 50 16.32 -0.73 -12.29
C LYS A 50 17.70 -1.15 -11.82
N GLN A 51 18.64 -0.20 -11.79
CA GLN A 51 20.01 -0.48 -11.35
C GLN A 51 20.02 -1.05 -9.93
N ARG A 52 19.33 -0.40 -8.98
CA ARG A 52 19.26 -0.86 -7.58
C ARG A 52 18.65 -2.25 -7.45
N THR A 53 17.56 -2.54 -8.17
CA THR A 53 16.92 -3.86 -8.11
C THR A 53 17.81 -4.95 -8.72
N LEU A 54 18.54 -4.67 -9.80
CA LEU A 54 19.52 -5.63 -10.35
C LEU A 54 20.70 -5.84 -9.39
N GLU A 55 21.21 -4.77 -8.79
CA GLU A 55 22.28 -4.84 -7.80
C GLU A 55 21.86 -5.67 -6.58
N GLU A 56 20.67 -5.44 -6.02
CA GLU A 56 20.14 -6.22 -4.90
C GLU A 56 19.95 -7.70 -5.27
N ARG A 57 19.39 -8.00 -6.44
CA ARG A 57 19.28 -9.39 -6.95
C ARG A 57 20.64 -10.05 -7.08
N TYR A 58 21.63 -9.32 -7.59
CA TYR A 58 22.99 -9.83 -7.73
C TYR A 58 23.65 -10.08 -6.37
N LEU A 59 23.52 -9.15 -5.41
CA LEU A 59 24.04 -9.31 -4.07
C LEU A 59 23.41 -10.51 -3.36
N ASN A 60 22.08 -10.66 -3.44
CA ASN A 60 21.38 -11.82 -2.88
C ASN A 60 21.88 -13.14 -3.51
N PHE A 61 22.08 -13.16 -4.82
CA PHE A 61 22.66 -14.32 -5.51
C PHE A 61 24.07 -14.66 -4.99
N ILE A 62 24.95 -13.66 -4.84
CA ILE A 62 26.30 -13.86 -4.30
C ILE A 62 26.25 -14.33 -2.84
N GLU A 63 25.42 -13.71 -2.00
CA GLU A 63 25.28 -14.10 -0.60
C GLU A 63 24.80 -15.55 -0.45
N GLU A 64 23.85 -16.00 -1.27
CA GLU A 64 23.37 -17.38 -1.26
C GLU A 64 24.41 -18.36 -1.79
N LYS A 65 25.09 -18.03 -2.90
CA LYS A 65 26.07 -18.92 -3.53
C LYS A 65 27.36 -19.07 -2.75
N PHE A 66 27.81 -18.01 -2.09
CA PHE A 66 29.04 -18.00 -1.31
C PHE A 66 28.78 -18.14 0.19
N LYS A 67 27.58 -18.58 0.58
CA LYS A 67 27.24 -18.87 1.97
C LYS A 67 28.03 -20.06 2.47
N PHE A 68 29.09 -19.81 3.23
CA PHE A 68 29.93 -20.84 3.80
C PHE A 68 29.25 -21.48 5.02
N VAL A 69 28.80 -22.73 4.91
CA VAL A 69 28.11 -23.47 5.97
C VAL A 69 28.76 -24.84 6.13
N ASN A 70 29.03 -25.27 7.37
CA ASN A 70 29.67 -26.55 7.66
C ASN A 70 31.03 -26.78 6.97
N ASN A 71 31.84 -25.72 6.87
CA ASN A 71 33.15 -25.72 6.20
C ASN A 71 33.11 -26.00 4.68
N GLU A 72 31.95 -25.92 4.05
CA GLU A 72 31.78 -26.15 2.63
C GLU A 72 30.95 -25.04 1.97
N PHE A 73 31.20 -24.83 0.68
CA PHE A 73 30.32 -24.00 -0.15
C PHE A 73 29.15 -24.85 -0.67
N PRO A 74 27.99 -24.23 -0.93
CA PRO A 74 26.88 -24.91 -1.57
C PRO A 74 27.30 -25.53 -2.91
N PRO A 75 26.83 -26.74 -3.25
CA PRO A 75 27.09 -27.34 -4.56
C PRO A 75 26.40 -26.55 -5.68
N GLU A 76 26.94 -26.65 -6.91
CA GLU A 76 26.32 -26.08 -8.11
C GLU A 76 24.89 -26.64 -8.30
N MET A 77 23.92 -25.76 -8.45
CA MET A 77 22.52 -26.10 -8.73
C MET A 77 22.21 -25.89 -10.21
N GLN A 78 21.19 -26.55 -10.75
CA GLN A 78 20.76 -26.32 -12.15
C GLN A 78 20.41 -24.86 -12.43
N ASP A 79 19.91 -24.14 -11.42
CA ASP A 79 19.57 -22.73 -11.52
C ASP A 79 20.79 -21.82 -11.74
N ASP A 80 22.01 -22.28 -11.43
CA ASP A 80 23.26 -21.52 -11.65
C ASP A 80 23.61 -21.39 -13.13
N ARG A 81 23.03 -22.25 -13.96
CA ARG A 81 23.20 -22.24 -15.42
C ARG A 81 22.17 -21.35 -16.11
N LYS A 82 21.15 -20.89 -15.38
CA LYS A 82 20.16 -19.95 -15.91
C LYS A 82 20.82 -18.58 -16.04
N LYS A 83 20.46 -17.87 -17.12
CA LYS A 83 20.89 -16.48 -17.28
C LYS A 83 20.31 -15.65 -16.14
N PHE A 84 21.08 -14.67 -15.69
CA PHE A 84 20.61 -13.69 -14.72
C PHE A 84 19.34 -13.00 -15.24
N ASP A 85 18.30 -12.98 -14.42
CA ASP A 85 17.02 -12.36 -14.76
C ASP A 85 17.13 -10.83 -14.64
N ASP A 86 17.24 -10.17 -15.79
CA ASP A 86 17.30 -8.73 -15.94
C ASP A 86 15.91 -8.08 -16.07
N THR A 87 14.84 -8.87 -16.01
CA THR A 87 13.48 -8.34 -16.19
C THR A 87 13.00 -7.63 -14.92
N ILE A 88 12.70 -6.34 -15.06
CA ILE A 88 12.17 -5.50 -13.98
C ILE A 88 10.90 -4.83 -14.47
N SER A 89 9.79 -5.14 -13.79
CA SER A 89 8.50 -4.50 -14.02
C SER A 89 8.43 -3.19 -13.24
N ILE A 90 8.07 -2.11 -13.93
CA ILE A 90 7.88 -0.76 -13.37
C ILE A 90 6.39 -0.48 -13.07
N GLU A 91 5.52 -1.38 -13.53
CA GLU A 91 4.08 -1.18 -13.48
C GLU A 91 3.57 -1.25 -12.04
N ASP A 92 2.74 -0.28 -11.67
CA ASP A 92 2.03 -0.27 -10.41
C ASP A 92 0.82 -1.23 -10.50
N LYS A 93 0.96 -2.39 -9.85
CA LYS A 93 -0.05 -3.45 -9.83
C LYS A 93 -1.08 -3.30 -8.70
N PHE A 94 -1.07 -2.17 -7.98
CA PHE A 94 -1.99 -1.96 -6.87
C PHE A 94 -3.42 -1.71 -7.37
N ASP A 95 -4.39 -2.43 -6.82
CA ASP A 95 -5.80 -2.28 -7.18
C ASP A 95 -6.46 -1.12 -6.42
N TYR A 96 -6.33 0.09 -6.98
CA TYR A 96 -6.95 1.29 -6.45
C TYR A 96 -8.48 1.24 -6.45
N ALA A 97 -9.10 0.46 -7.35
CA ALA A 97 -10.54 0.36 -7.45
C ALA A 97 -11.13 -0.54 -6.35
N ALA A 98 -10.36 -1.50 -5.84
CA ALA A 98 -10.75 -2.33 -4.70
C ALA A 98 -10.91 -1.51 -3.40
N VAL A 99 -10.12 -0.46 -3.21
CA VAL A 99 -10.15 0.34 -1.96
C VAL A 99 -11.53 0.95 -1.69
N GLY A 100 -12.16 1.53 -2.72
CA GLY A 100 -13.50 2.11 -2.60
C GLY A 100 -14.63 1.07 -2.45
N LYS A 101 -14.31 -0.23 -2.53
CA LYS A 101 -15.26 -1.35 -2.42
C LYS A 101 -14.99 -2.23 -1.19
N LEU A 102 -14.09 -1.82 -0.29
CA LEU A 102 -13.74 -2.60 0.90
C LEU A 102 -14.92 -2.73 1.87
N LEU A 103 -15.73 -1.68 1.95
CA LEU A 103 -16.92 -1.61 2.79
C LEU A 103 -18.18 -1.34 1.97
N SER A 104 -19.23 -2.08 2.30
CA SER A 104 -20.59 -1.80 1.87
C SER A 104 -21.26 -0.76 2.77
N GLN A 105 -22.27 -0.10 2.22
CA GLN A 105 -23.06 0.90 2.94
C GLN A 105 -23.69 0.35 4.24
N THR A 106 -24.11 -0.91 4.22
CA THR A 106 -24.67 -1.62 5.37
C THR A 106 -23.63 -1.89 6.45
N GLU A 107 -22.40 -2.26 6.06
CA GLU A 107 -21.29 -2.48 6.99
C GLU A 107 -20.87 -1.15 7.65
N CYS A 108 -20.75 -0.05 6.90
CA CYS A 108 -20.47 1.27 7.46
C CYS A 108 -21.51 1.70 8.50
N LYS A 109 -22.80 1.50 8.21
CA LYS A 109 -23.88 1.81 9.15
C LYS A 109 -23.81 0.98 10.42
N ALA A 110 -23.49 -0.31 10.31
CA ALA A 110 -23.29 -1.20 11.45
C ALA A 110 -22.07 -0.78 12.29
N LEU A 111 -20.95 -0.47 11.63
CA LEU A 111 -19.69 -0.07 12.28
C LEU A 111 -19.78 1.29 12.98
N ARG A 112 -20.62 2.21 12.48
CA ARG A 112 -20.88 3.53 13.09
C ARG A 112 -21.77 3.46 14.33
N SER A 113 -22.52 2.37 14.53
CA SER A 113 -23.40 2.22 15.69
C SER A 113 -22.60 2.36 17.00
N SER A 114 -23.10 3.18 17.92
CA SER A 114 -22.50 3.34 19.25
C SER A 114 -22.76 2.15 20.16
N PHE A 115 -23.66 1.25 19.76
CA PHE A 115 -23.98 0.05 20.53
C PHE A 115 -23.04 -1.09 20.10
N PRO A 116 -22.35 -1.74 21.05
CA PRO A 116 -21.49 -2.88 20.76
C PRO A 116 -22.38 -4.05 20.29
N ASP A 117 -22.31 -4.32 19.00
CA ASP A 117 -22.96 -5.47 18.36
C ASP A 117 -21.88 -6.52 18.06
N PRO A 118 -22.03 -7.80 18.48
CA PRO A 118 -21.11 -8.87 18.08
C PRO A 118 -20.92 -8.95 16.56
N HIS A 119 -21.91 -8.54 15.76
CA HIS A 119 -21.77 -8.47 14.32
C HIS A 119 -20.71 -7.44 13.88
N SER A 120 -20.52 -6.36 14.63
CA SER A 120 -19.52 -5.33 14.30
C SER A 120 -18.07 -5.82 14.46
N GLU A 121 -17.79 -6.67 15.45
CA GLU A 121 -16.47 -7.29 15.60
C GLU A 121 -16.16 -8.28 14.49
N GLN A 122 -17.18 -9.04 14.05
CA GLN A 122 -17.03 -9.95 12.93
C GLN A 122 -16.74 -9.19 11.63
N ILE A 123 -17.46 -8.09 11.37
CA ILE A 123 -17.20 -7.22 10.21
C ILE A 123 -15.76 -6.66 10.27
N LEU A 124 -15.27 -6.25 11.45
CA LEU A 124 -13.90 -5.74 11.57
C LEU A 124 -12.84 -6.81 11.24
N LYS A 125 -13.05 -8.06 11.67
CA LYS A 125 -12.15 -9.17 11.32
C LYS A 125 -12.18 -9.48 9.82
N GLU A 126 -13.36 -9.53 9.22
CA GLU A 126 -13.51 -9.72 7.79
C GLU A 126 -12.89 -8.57 6.98
N LEU A 127 -13.07 -7.33 7.45
CA LEU A 127 -12.46 -6.15 6.86
C LEU A 127 -10.93 -6.20 6.96
N GLU A 128 -10.38 -6.61 8.10
CA GLU A 128 -8.93 -6.79 8.26
C GLU A 128 -8.38 -7.79 7.24
N GLU A 129 -9.05 -8.92 7.03
CA GLU A 129 -8.65 -9.90 6.01
C GLU A 129 -8.75 -9.33 4.58
N ARG A 130 -9.81 -8.58 4.26
CA ARG A 130 -9.93 -7.88 2.97
C ARG A 130 -8.80 -6.86 2.76
N ILE A 131 -8.43 -6.13 3.80
CA ILE A 131 -7.35 -5.13 3.78
C ILE A 131 -6.00 -5.80 3.65
N LYS A 132 -5.77 -6.96 4.28
CA LYS A 132 -4.54 -7.74 4.13
C LYS A 132 -4.27 -8.21 2.70
N LEU A 133 -5.31 -8.37 1.88
CA LEU A 133 -5.13 -8.65 0.45
C LEU A 133 -4.44 -7.49 -0.30
N LEU A 134 -4.65 -6.25 0.16
CA LEU A 134 -4.04 -5.05 -0.41
C LEU A 134 -2.74 -4.66 0.33
N TRP A 135 -2.73 -4.79 1.66
CA TRP A 135 -1.62 -4.48 2.54
C TRP A 135 -1.38 -5.63 3.54
N PRO A 136 -0.49 -6.59 3.21
CA PRO A 136 -0.31 -7.81 4.01
C PRO A 136 0.08 -7.61 5.47
N THR A 137 0.72 -6.49 5.82
CA THR A 137 1.13 -6.18 7.19
C THR A 137 0.08 -5.40 7.99
N ALA A 138 -1.07 -5.07 7.38
CA ALA A 138 -2.10 -4.27 7.99
C ALA A 138 -2.72 -4.96 9.23
N LYS A 139 -2.85 -4.19 10.31
CA LYS A 139 -3.51 -4.59 11.55
C LYS A 139 -4.50 -3.54 12.00
N PHE A 140 -5.68 -3.99 12.42
CA PHE A 140 -6.68 -3.11 13.02
C PHE A 140 -6.11 -2.43 14.27
N THR A 141 -6.31 -1.12 14.39
CA THR A 141 -5.83 -0.33 15.53
C THR A 141 -6.98 0.32 16.26
N GLU A 142 -7.77 1.13 15.56
CA GLU A 142 -8.85 1.87 16.19
C GLU A 142 -10.04 2.08 15.26
N ARG A 143 -11.22 2.20 15.88
CA ARG A 143 -12.45 2.69 15.27
C ARG A 143 -12.98 3.80 16.15
N ALA A 144 -13.11 5.00 15.60
CA ALA A 144 -13.57 6.14 16.38
C ALA A 144 -14.40 7.12 15.54
N CYS A 145 -15.33 7.80 16.21
CA CYS A 145 -16.12 8.89 15.65
C CYS A 145 -15.81 10.17 16.43
N SER A 146 -15.23 11.17 15.79
CA SER A 146 -14.97 12.48 16.41
C SER A 146 -15.19 13.61 15.42
N ARG A 147 -15.60 14.78 15.90
CA ARG A 147 -15.65 16.00 15.10
C ARG A 147 -14.31 16.72 15.04
N GLU A 148 -13.40 16.39 15.95
CA GLU A 148 -12.07 16.98 16.01
C GLU A 148 -11.12 16.30 15.02
N ALA A 149 -10.20 17.09 14.45
CA ALA A 149 -9.16 16.57 13.59
C ALA A 149 -8.17 15.74 14.41
N ARG A 150 -7.96 14.50 13.99
CA ARG A 150 -7.03 13.57 14.64
C ARG A 150 -6.06 12.99 13.63
N THR A 151 -4.90 12.59 14.12
CA THR A 151 -3.86 11.94 13.31
C THR A 151 -3.78 10.48 13.72
N ALA A 152 -3.69 9.58 12.75
CA ALA A 152 -3.41 8.17 13.03
C ALA A 152 -2.10 8.02 13.83
N ALA A 153 -2.10 7.12 14.81
CA ALA A 153 -0.97 6.94 15.73
C ALA A 153 0.29 6.36 15.05
N CYS A 154 0.13 5.71 13.90
CA CYS A 154 1.21 5.05 13.17
C CYS A 154 1.63 5.81 11.91
N PRO A 155 2.90 5.69 11.48
CA PRO A 155 3.41 6.40 10.30
C PRO A 155 2.78 5.90 9.00
N ARG A 156 2.50 4.61 8.87
CA ARG A 156 1.91 3.98 7.67
C ARG A 156 0.47 3.55 7.95
N ALA A 157 -0.42 4.54 8.00
CA ALA A 157 -1.82 4.33 8.32
C ALA A 157 -2.69 4.19 7.06
N VAL A 158 -3.57 3.19 7.06
CA VAL A 158 -4.70 3.07 6.14
C VAL A 158 -5.95 3.49 6.90
N VAL A 159 -6.50 4.66 6.54
CA VAL A 159 -7.68 5.23 7.20
C VAL A 159 -8.87 5.12 6.26
N LEU A 160 -9.91 4.41 6.67
CA LEU A 160 -11.14 4.26 5.90
C LEU A 160 -12.28 5.00 6.59
N SER A 161 -13.00 5.79 5.82
CA SER A 161 -14.23 6.45 6.26
C SER A 161 -15.36 5.44 6.45
N ILE A 162 -16.10 5.61 7.54
CA ILE A 162 -17.37 4.93 7.81
C ILE A 162 -18.50 5.95 7.98
N GLU A 163 -18.34 7.12 7.37
CA GLU A 163 -19.43 8.08 7.15
C GLU A 163 -20.49 7.47 6.23
N ASN A 164 -21.75 7.90 6.35
CA ASN A 164 -22.79 7.42 5.43
C ASN A 164 -22.55 7.97 4.02
N ASP A 165 -22.15 9.23 3.87
CA ASP A 165 -22.05 9.82 2.54
C ASP A 165 -20.76 9.42 1.81
N ASP A 166 -19.71 9.08 2.57
CA ASP A 166 -18.37 8.73 2.08
C ASP A 166 -17.90 7.36 2.60
N CYS A 167 -18.78 6.35 2.61
CA CYS A 167 -18.43 5.01 3.07
C CYS A 167 -17.30 4.39 2.23
N SER A 168 -16.32 3.74 2.89
CA SER A 168 -15.13 3.15 2.26
C SER A 168 -14.16 4.16 1.63
N GLU A 169 -14.37 5.47 1.80
CA GLU A 169 -13.46 6.47 1.27
C GLU A 169 -12.10 6.41 1.98
N TRP A 170 -11.02 6.45 1.20
CA TRP A 170 -9.67 6.41 1.74
C TRP A 170 -9.21 7.78 2.22
N LEU A 171 -9.29 7.98 3.53
CA LEU A 171 -8.94 9.23 4.20
C LEU A 171 -7.43 9.36 4.41
N GLY A 172 -6.98 10.60 4.61
CA GLY A 172 -5.59 10.89 4.96
C GLY A 172 -5.25 10.52 6.41
N ALA A 173 -3.96 10.56 6.74
CA ALA A 173 -3.48 10.34 8.11
C ALA A 173 -4.15 11.30 9.11
N MET A 174 -4.32 12.57 8.71
CA MET A 174 -5.20 13.51 9.40
C MET A 174 -6.62 13.38 8.86
N HIS A 175 -7.57 13.11 9.74
CA HIS A 175 -8.96 12.87 9.38
C HIS A 175 -9.91 13.35 10.48
N THR A 176 -11.18 13.52 10.10
CA THR A 176 -12.31 13.89 10.95
C THR A 176 -13.45 12.92 10.69
N GLY A 177 -14.45 12.91 11.56
CA GLY A 177 -15.65 12.09 11.40
C GLY A 177 -15.50 10.69 11.97
N CYS A 178 -16.27 9.76 11.42
CA CYS A 178 -16.19 8.35 11.75
C CYS A 178 -15.23 7.62 10.80
N ALA A 179 -14.19 7.01 11.36
CA ALA A 179 -13.19 6.30 10.57
C ALA A 179 -12.64 5.08 11.31
N ILE A 180 -12.10 4.15 10.53
CA ILE A 180 -11.36 2.98 10.98
C ILE A 180 -9.90 3.13 10.53
N VAL A 181 -8.98 2.84 11.44
CA VAL A 181 -7.53 2.96 11.21
C VAL A 181 -6.89 1.58 11.28
N PHE A 182 -6.13 1.27 10.23
CA PHE A 182 -5.23 0.13 10.17
C PHE A 182 -3.79 0.63 10.06
N CYS A 183 -2.86 -0.08 10.69
CA CYS A 183 -1.44 0.24 10.66
C CYS A 183 -0.67 -0.88 9.94
N THR A 184 0.28 -0.49 9.09
CA THR A 184 1.09 -1.38 8.25
C THR A 184 2.56 -1.33 8.57
#